data_AF-A0A453IIE9-F1
#
_entry.id   AF-A0A453IIE9-F1
#
_cell.length_a   1.000
_cell.length_b   1.000
_cell.length_c   1.000
_cell.angle_alpha   90.00
_cell.angle_beta   90.00
_cell.angle_gamma   90.00
#
_symmetry.space_group_name_H-M   'P 1'
#
loop_
_entity.id
_entity.type
_entity.pdbx_description
1 polymer ?
#
loop_
_entity_poly.entity_id
_entity_poly.type
_entity_poly.pdbx_seq_one_letter_code
_entity_poly.pdbx_strand_id
1 'polypeptide(L)'
;AYIKANAELYCKLGVPFVMGTTGGDQQLLYKSVQDSNNYALISPQMGKQVVAFLAAMETIAEQFPGAFSGYRLEVLESHQAGKLDTSGTAKAVIACFEKLGAVFDMDRMVKIRDPEQQLYMVGVPEEHIEGHAFHLYHLTSPDDSVSFEFQHNVCGRSIYAEGSVDAAVFLYKKVQSMDPKRIYNMIDVLQEGDMR
;
A
#
# COMPACT_ATOMS: atom_id res chain seq x y z
N ALA A 1 5.83 -20.08 0.15
CA ALA A 1 5.22 -21.44 0.14
C ALA A 1 3.71 -21.39 0.37
N TYR A 2 3.20 -20.72 1.41
CA TYR A 2 1.79 -20.78 1.82
C TYR A 2 0.77 -20.13 0.87
N ILE A 3 1.11 -19.01 0.22
CA ILE A 3 0.19 -18.30 -0.70
C ILE A 3 -0.31 -19.20 -1.82
N LYS A 4 0.62 -19.88 -2.50
CA LYS A 4 0.32 -20.77 -3.61
C LYS A 4 -0.62 -21.91 -3.20
N ALA A 5 -0.24 -22.64 -2.14
CA ALA A 5 -1.02 -23.79 -1.68
C ALA A 5 -2.45 -23.41 -1.29
N ASN A 6 -2.62 -22.26 -0.63
CA ASN A 6 -3.94 -21.76 -0.25
C ASN A 6 -4.75 -21.33 -1.48
N ALA A 7 -4.15 -20.58 -2.41
CA ALA A 7 -4.81 -20.17 -3.64
C ALA A 7 -5.26 -21.36 -4.49
N GLU A 8 -4.39 -22.36 -4.68
CA GLU A 8 -4.70 -23.61 -5.39
C GLU A 8 -5.87 -24.36 -4.72
N LEU A 9 -5.88 -24.42 -3.38
CA LEU A 9 -6.98 -25.04 -2.64
C LEU A 9 -8.31 -24.31 -2.86
N TYR A 10 -8.33 -22.98 -2.71
CA TYR A 10 -9.55 -22.18 -2.89
C TYR A 10 -10.08 -22.29 -4.33
N CYS A 11 -9.18 -22.20 -5.32
CA CYS A 11 -9.50 -22.38 -6.72
C CYS A 11 -10.06 -23.76 -7.02
N LYS A 12 -9.45 -24.83 -6.48
CA LYS A 12 -9.94 -26.21 -6.63
C LYS A 12 -11.33 -26.42 -6.04
N LEU A 13 -11.65 -25.73 -4.93
CA LEU A 13 -12.94 -25.81 -4.27
C LEU A 13 -13.98 -24.83 -4.83
N GLY A 14 -13.59 -23.92 -5.74
CA GLY A 14 -14.47 -22.88 -6.27
C GLY A 14 -14.94 -21.87 -5.21
N VAL A 15 -14.16 -21.67 -4.15
CA VAL A 15 -14.50 -20.75 -3.05
C VAL A 15 -13.93 -19.37 -3.35
N PRO A 16 -14.75 -18.31 -3.44
CA PRO A 16 -14.26 -16.96 -3.58
C PRO A 16 -13.39 -16.55 -2.40
N PHE A 17 -12.33 -15.76 -2.63
CA PHE A 17 -11.42 -15.40 -1.55
C PHE A 17 -10.83 -13.99 -1.66
N VAL A 18 -10.48 -13.45 -0.50
CA VAL A 18 -9.75 -12.19 -0.34
C VAL A 18 -8.35 -12.52 0.16
N MET A 19 -7.31 -12.09 -0.57
CA MET A 19 -5.91 -12.39 -0.26
C MET A 19 -5.10 -11.12 -0.02
N GLY A 20 -4.83 -10.84 1.25
CA GLY A 20 -3.94 -9.77 1.71
C GLY A 20 -2.49 -10.21 1.96
N THR A 21 -2.18 -11.50 1.81
CA THR A 21 -0.85 -12.04 2.12
C THR A 21 0.18 -11.58 1.09
N THR A 22 1.28 -11.00 1.54
CA THR A 22 2.37 -10.47 0.70
C THR A 22 3.41 -11.53 0.34
N GLY A 23 4.14 -11.32 -0.76
CA GLY A 23 5.22 -12.20 -1.21
C GLY A 23 4.73 -13.37 -2.08
N GLY A 24 5.56 -14.40 -2.24
CA GLY A 24 5.26 -15.54 -3.11
C GLY A 24 5.31 -15.21 -4.60
N ASP A 25 5.01 -16.20 -5.44
CA ASP A 25 4.94 -16.04 -6.89
C ASP A 25 3.58 -15.48 -7.28
N GLN A 26 3.55 -14.17 -7.53
CA GLN A 26 2.34 -13.45 -7.92
C GLN A 26 1.84 -13.91 -9.29
N GLN A 27 2.73 -14.17 -10.26
CA GLN A 27 2.30 -14.58 -11.60
C GLN A 27 1.53 -15.91 -11.55
N LEU A 28 2.03 -16.88 -10.77
CA LEU A 28 1.34 -18.14 -10.56
C LEU A 28 0.02 -17.95 -9.82
N LEU A 29 -0.03 -17.10 -8.79
CA LEU A 29 -1.27 -16.78 -8.07
C LEU A 29 -2.36 -16.26 -9.03
N TYR A 30 -2.05 -15.23 -9.82
CA TYR A 30 -3.00 -14.66 -10.78
C TYR A 30 -3.44 -15.69 -11.83
N LYS A 31 -2.49 -16.49 -12.34
CA LYS A 31 -2.79 -17.56 -13.29
C LYS A 31 -3.74 -18.61 -12.73
N SER A 32 -3.52 -19.09 -11.50
CA SER A 32 -4.40 -20.09 -10.87
C SER A 32 -5.84 -19.60 -10.71
N VAL A 33 -6.04 -18.34 -10.34
CA VAL A 33 -7.38 -17.74 -10.24
C VAL A 33 -8.04 -17.60 -11.60
N GLN A 34 -7.27 -17.18 -12.61
CA GLN A 34 -7.76 -17.04 -13.98
C GLN A 34 -8.17 -18.39 -14.58
N ASP A 35 -7.31 -19.41 -14.47
CA ASP A 35 -7.55 -20.75 -15.03
C ASP A 35 -8.74 -21.46 -14.36
N SER A 36 -9.01 -21.15 -13.09
CA SER A 36 -10.16 -21.71 -12.34
C SER A 36 -11.44 -20.89 -12.43
N ASN A 37 -11.40 -19.72 -13.10
CA ASN A 37 -12.53 -18.78 -13.20
C ASN A 37 -13.13 -18.39 -11.83
N ASN A 38 -12.30 -18.39 -10.78
CA ASN A 38 -12.73 -18.12 -9.42
C ASN A 38 -12.80 -16.61 -9.14
N TYR A 39 -13.72 -16.19 -8.27
CA TYR A 39 -13.76 -14.81 -7.81
C TYR A 39 -12.69 -14.57 -6.75
N ALA A 40 -11.78 -13.63 -6.97
CA ALA A 40 -10.77 -13.28 -5.99
C ALA A 40 -10.54 -11.78 -5.93
N LEU A 41 -10.26 -11.29 -4.72
CA LEU A 41 -9.63 -10.00 -4.53
C LEU A 41 -8.21 -10.21 -4.02
N ILE A 42 -7.21 -9.76 -4.76
CA ILE A 42 -5.81 -9.91 -4.42
C ILE A 42 -5.22 -8.50 -4.27
N SER A 43 -4.73 -8.17 -3.07
CA SER A 43 -4.07 -6.90 -2.82
C SER A 43 -2.98 -7.04 -1.75
N PRO A 44 -1.72 -6.71 -2.04
CA PRO A 44 -0.64 -6.75 -1.04
C PRO A 44 -0.74 -5.61 -0.02
N GLN A 45 -1.60 -4.62 -0.25
CA GLN A 45 -1.89 -3.52 0.66
C GLN A 45 -3.40 -3.46 0.91
N MET A 46 -3.81 -3.76 2.15
CA MET A 46 -5.23 -3.77 2.54
C MET A 46 -5.68 -2.47 3.19
N GLY A 47 -4.78 -1.57 3.54
CA GLY A 47 -5.15 -0.25 4.07
C GLY A 47 -5.67 0.63 2.94
N LYS A 48 -6.98 0.59 2.66
CA LYS A 48 -7.59 1.21 1.47
C LYS A 48 -7.28 2.71 1.35
N GLN A 49 -7.18 3.44 2.46
CA GLN A 49 -6.86 4.87 2.46
C GLN A 49 -5.41 5.13 2.02
N VAL A 50 -4.47 4.25 2.40
CA VAL A 50 -3.08 4.33 1.92
C VAL A 50 -3.00 4.00 0.43
N VAL A 51 -3.81 3.05 -0.05
CA VAL A 51 -3.94 2.76 -1.49
C VAL A 51 -4.51 3.96 -2.25
N ALA A 52 -5.54 4.62 -1.71
CA ALA A 52 -6.14 5.81 -2.32
C ALA A 52 -5.12 6.96 -2.44
N PHE A 53 -4.33 7.21 -1.39
CA PHE A 53 -3.23 8.18 -1.44
C PHE A 53 -2.22 7.85 -2.53
N LEU A 54 -1.77 6.58 -2.61
CA LEU A 54 -0.83 6.16 -3.65
C LEU A 54 -1.42 6.35 -5.06
N ALA A 55 -2.68 5.94 -5.28
CA ALA A 55 -3.34 6.10 -6.57
C ALA A 55 -3.49 7.58 -6.98
N ALA A 56 -3.74 8.48 -6.01
CA ALA A 56 -3.76 9.91 -6.26
C ALA A 56 -2.37 10.44 -6.66
N MET A 57 -1.32 10.00 -5.97
CA MET A 57 0.07 10.36 -6.31
C MET A 57 0.47 9.85 -7.69
N GLU A 58 0.12 8.61 -8.04
CA GLU A 58 0.36 8.04 -9.37
C GLU A 58 -0.34 8.85 -10.45
N THR A 59 -1.62 9.20 -10.23
CA THR A 59 -2.41 10.02 -11.15
C THR A 59 -1.78 11.40 -11.38
N ILE A 60 -1.38 12.08 -10.30
CA ILE A 60 -0.73 13.40 -10.37
C ILE A 60 0.62 13.30 -11.09
N ALA A 61 1.42 12.28 -10.78
CA ALA A 61 2.73 12.05 -11.39
C ALA A 61 2.65 11.75 -12.90
N GLU A 62 1.60 11.05 -13.35
CA GLU A 62 1.35 10.79 -14.76
C GLU A 62 0.86 12.04 -15.51
N GLN A 63 0.04 12.87 -14.87
CA GLN A 63 -0.53 14.07 -15.51
C GLN A 63 0.46 15.23 -15.59
N PHE A 64 1.35 15.38 -14.61
CA PHE A 64 2.23 16.54 -14.48
C PHE A 64 3.72 16.17 -14.34
N PRO A 65 4.30 15.45 -15.32
CA PRO A 65 5.70 15.05 -15.24
C PRO A 65 6.61 16.27 -15.10
N GLY A 66 7.56 16.20 -14.16
CA GLY A 66 8.51 17.29 -13.90
C GLY A 66 7.94 18.49 -13.11
N ALA A 67 6.70 18.45 -12.61
CA ALA A 67 6.10 19.57 -11.87
C ALA A 67 6.87 20.02 -10.61
N PHE A 68 7.66 19.12 -10.01
CA PHE A 68 8.53 19.36 -8.86
C PHE A 68 10.02 19.32 -9.25
N SER A 69 10.36 19.58 -10.51
CA SER A 69 11.76 19.65 -10.95
C SER A 69 12.57 20.64 -10.11
N GLY A 70 13.70 20.17 -9.58
CA GLY A 70 14.59 20.95 -8.71
C GLY A 70 14.22 20.90 -7.22
N TYR A 71 13.05 20.37 -6.85
CA TYR A 71 12.74 20.13 -5.43
C TYR A 71 13.58 18.98 -4.89
N ARG A 72 13.95 19.10 -3.61
CA ARG A 72 14.63 18.05 -2.85
C ARG A 72 13.59 17.24 -2.09
N LEU A 73 13.65 15.92 -2.21
CA LEU A 73 12.80 15.00 -1.47
C LEU A 73 13.56 14.42 -0.27
N GLU A 74 12.94 14.46 0.89
CA GLU A 74 13.36 13.77 2.11
C GLU A 74 12.28 12.77 2.50
N VAL A 75 12.69 11.53 2.81
CA VAL A 75 11.75 10.46 3.15
C VAL A 75 12.18 9.83 4.46
N LEU A 76 11.23 9.75 5.40
CA LEU A 76 11.38 9.06 6.67
C LEU A 76 10.31 7.97 6.77
N GLU A 77 10.71 6.77 7.19
CA GLU A 77 9.79 5.69 7.56
C GLU A 77 10.11 5.12 8.94
N SER A 78 9.06 4.77 9.68
CA SER A 78 9.13 4.01 10.91
C SER A 78 8.22 2.79 10.85
N HIS A 79 8.81 1.63 11.17
CA HIS A 79 8.15 0.32 11.29
C HIS A 79 8.81 -0.42 12.46
N GLN A 80 8.23 -1.54 12.88
CA GLN A 80 8.83 -2.40 13.92
C GLN A 80 10.28 -2.83 13.59
N ALA A 81 11.09 -3.04 14.62
CA ALA A 81 12.54 -3.30 14.50
C ALA A 81 12.90 -4.45 13.55
N GLY A 82 12.09 -5.50 13.49
CA GLY A 82 12.29 -6.66 12.61
C GLY A 82 12.09 -6.38 11.12
N LYS A 83 11.56 -5.22 10.73
CA LYS A 83 11.31 -4.87 9.32
C LYS A 83 12.47 -4.08 8.73
N LEU A 84 13.42 -4.82 8.17
CA LEU A 84 14.66 -4.27 7.59
C LEU A 84 14.46 -3.71 6.18
N ASP A 85 13.51 -4.28 5.43
CA ASP A 85 13.20 -3.86 4.07
C ASP A 85 12.36 -2.58 4.05
N THR A 86 12.64 -1.74 3.04
CA THR A 86 11.84 -0.55 2.78
C THR A 86 10.42 -0.95 2.40
N SER A 87 9.43 -0.26 2.97
CA SER A 87 8.02 -0.43 2.64
C SER A 87 7.78 -0.37 1.13
N GLY A 88 7.10 -1.36 0.56
CA GLY A 88 6.73 -1.34 -0.87
C GLY A 88 5.89 -0.12 -1.24
N THR A 89 5.03 0.35 -0.32
CA THR A 89 4.29 1.59 -0.47
C THR A 89 5.22 2.80 -0.54
N ALA A 90 6.26 2.88 0.30
CA ALA A 90 7.19 4.00 0.28
C ALA A 90 7.95 4.08 -1.05
N LYS A 91 8.42 2.94 -1.57
CA LYS A 91 9.07 2.89 -2.89
C LYS A 91 8.15 3.39 -4.01
N ALA A 92 6.87 3.02 -3.97
CA ALA A 92 5.90 3.44 -4.99
C ALA A 92 5.64 4.96 -4.93
N VAL A 93 5.50 5.53 -3.73
CA VAL A 93 5.34 6.98 -3.55
C VAL A 93 6.59 7.75 -3.99
N ILE A 94 7.79 7.27 -3.64
CA ILE A 94 9.06 7.85 -4.11
C ILE A 94 9.13 7.87 -5.64
N ALA A 95 8.80 6.75 -6.29
CA ALA A 95 8.78 6.67 -7.74
C ALA A 95 7.79 7.68 -8.38
N CYS A 96 6.69 8.02 -7.70
CA CYS A 96 5.79 9.08 -8.15
C CYS A 96 6.47 10.46 -8.07
N PHE A 97 7.17 10.76 -6.98
CA PHE A 97 7.93 12.02 -6.86
C PHE A 97 9.09 12.13 -7.85
N GLU A 98 9.76 11.02 -8.17
CA GLU A 98 10.78 10.98 -9.22
C GLU A 98 10.19 11.30 -10.60
N LYS A 99 9.01 10.73 -10.93
CA LYS A 99 8.26 11.11 -12.15
C LYS A 99 7.86 12.59 -12.16
N LEU A 100 7.55 13.14 -10.99
CA LEU A 100 7.30 14.57 -10.81
C LEU A 100 8.59 15.42 -10.89
N GLY A 101 9.77 14.82 -11.07
CA GLY A 101 11.03 15.53 -11.28
C GLY A 101 11.82 15.84 -10.02
N ALA A 102 11.36 15.40 -8.84
CA ALA A 102 12.17 15.49 -7.63
C ALA A 102 13.35 14.51 -7.71
N VAL A 103 14.50 14.91 -7.19
CA VAL A 103 15.67 14.04 -7.11
C VAL A 103 15.67 13.32 -5.77
N PHE A 104 15.71 12.00 -5.81
CA PHE A 104 15.85 11.19 -4.60
C PHE A 104 16.92 10.13 -4.78
N ASP A 105 17.65 9.88 -3.70
CA ASP A 105 18.62 8.80 -3.59
C ASP A 105 18.10 7.85 -2.52
N MET A 106 17.80 6.61 -2.92
CA MET A 106 17.22 5.60 -2.02
C MET A 106 18.10 5.32 -0.80
N ASP A 107 19.41 5.55 -0.89
CA ASP A 107 20.34 5.38 0.22
C ASP A 107 20.20 6.48 1.28
N ARG A 108 19.53 7.60 0.96
CA ARG A 108 19.24 8.71 1.88
C ARG A 108 17.95 8.53 2.67
N MET A 109 17.19 7.47 2.41
CA MET A 109 15.96 7.20 3.13
C MET A 109 16.24 6.97 4.63
N VAL A 110 15.60 7.76 5.48
CA VAL A 110 15.74 7.63 6.94
C VAL A 110 14.80 6.53 7.44
N LYS A 111 15.39 5.45 7.95
CA LYS A 111 14.64 4.32 8.53
C LYS A 111 14.80 4.33 10.05
N ILE A 112 13.76 4.73 10.76
CA ILE A 112 13.75 4.71 12.22
C ILE A 112 13.23 3.35 12.68
N ARG A 113 14.06 2.64 13.45
CA ARG A 113 13.79 1.30 14.00
C ARG A 113 14.07 1.21 15.50
N ASP A 114 14.79 2.19 16.04
CA ASP A 114 15.10 2.29 17.46
C ASP A 114 13.85 2.73 18.24
N PRO A 115 13.37 1.95 19.22
CA PRO A 115 12.13 2.26 19.94
C PRO A 115 12.12 3.63 20.63
N GLU A 116 13.26 4.12 21.15
CA GLU A 116 13.31 5.44 21.77
C GLU A 116 13.14 6.54 20.73
N GLN A 117 13.82 6.44 19.58
CA GLN A 117 13.60 7.36 18.46
C GLN A 117 12.16 7.30 17.93
N GLN A 118 11.56 6.11 17.87
CA GLN A 118 10.17 5.94 17.45
C GLN A 118 9.19 6.66 18.39
N LEU A 119 9.40 6.55 19.69
CA LEU A 119 8.58 7.21 20.70
C LEU A 119 8.78 8.73 20.69
N TYR A 120 10.03 9.19 20.76
CA TYR A 120 10.33 10.60 21.03
C TYR A 120 10.52 11.47 19.78
N MET A 121 11.03 10.91 18.66
CA MET A 121 11.25 11.67 17.42
C MET A 121 10.09 11.51 16.44
N VAL A 122 9.52 10.31 16.33
CA VAL A 122 8.45 10.01 15.36
C VAL A 122 7.06 10.19 15.97
N GLY A 123 6.94 10.08 17.30
CA GLY A 123 5.66 10.19 18.00
C GLY A 123 4.80 8.93 17.89
N VAL A 124 5.42 7.76 17.73
CA VAL A 124 4.71 6.47 17.77
C VAL A 124 4.27 6.21 19.22
N PRO A 125 2.97 5.95 19.49
CA PRO A 125 2.53 5.58 20.82
C PRO A 125 3.22 4.30 21.31
N GLU A 126 3.59 4.25 22.59
CA GLU A 126 4.33 3.12 23.20
C GLU A 126 3.66 1.77 22.92
N GLU A 127 2.32 1.70 23.02
CA GLU A 127 1.52 0.50 22.75
C GLU A 127 1.55 0.02 21.28
N HIS A 128 2.09 0.82 20.36
CA HIS A 128 2.15 0.53 18.93
C HIS A 128 3.56 0.40 18.36
N ILE A 129 4.60 0.45 19.20
CA ILE A 129 6.00 0.24 18.78
C ILE A 129 6.17 -1.08 18.01
N GLU A 130 5.56 -2.16 18.50
CA GLU A 130 5.61 -3.49 17.88
C GLU A 130 4.70 -3.66 16.65
N GLY A 131 3.95 -2.63 16.28
CA GLY A 131 3.01 -2.68 15.16
C GLY A 131 2.53 -1.31 14.74
N HIS A 132 3.34 -0.63 13.93
CA HIS A 132 3.00 0.64 13.31
C HIS A 132 3.61 0.76 11.91
N ALA A 133 3.12 1.72 11.15
CA ALA A 133 3.70 2.12 9.87
C ALA A 133 3.52 3.64 9.70
N PHE A 134 4.57 4.41 10.00
CA PHE A 134 4.56 5.86 9.88
C PHE A 134 5.49 6.25 8.72
N HIS A 135 5.02 7.11 7.83
CA HIS A 135 5.86 7.62 6.74
C HIS A 135 5.64 9.13 6.59
N LEU A 136 6.73 9.80 6.25
CA LEU A 136 6.81 11.23 5.99
C LEU A 136 7.56 11.44 4.67
N TYR A 137 6.96 12.22 3.78
CA TYR A 137 7.57 12.66 2.52
C TYR A 137 7.59 14.19 2.53
N HIS A 138 8.77 14.77 2.55
CA HIS A 138 8.97 16.22 2.64
C HIS A 138 9.67 16.72 1.38
N LEU A 139 9.07 17.70 0.71
CA LEU A 139 9.63 18.37 -0.46
C LEU A 139 9.99 19.80 -0.11
N THR A 140 11.19 20.23 -0.49
CA THR A 140 11.64 21.63 -0.33
C THR A 140 12.09 22.21 -1.66
N SER A 141 11.65 23.44 -1.97
CA SER A 141 12.06 24.17 -3.18
C SER A 141 13.56 24.52 -3.18
N PRO A 142 14.16 24.80 -4.35
CA PRO A 142 15.58 25.15 -4.45
C PRO A 142 16.01 26.37 -3.61
N ASP A 143 15.12 27.31 -3.38
CA ASP A 143 15.32 28.56 -2.64
C ASP A 143 14.82 28.50 -1.19
N ASP A 144 14.42 27.31 -0.73
CA ASP A 144 13.91 27.02 0.62
C ASP A 144 12.65 27.79 1.02
N SER A 145 11.93 28.39 0.06
CA SER A 145 10.74 29.20 0.33
C SER A 145 9.43 28.41 0.36
N VAL A 146 9.40 27.19 -0.21
CA VAL A 146 8.22 26.34 -0.29
C VAL A 146 8.52 24.96 0.29
N SER A 147 7.65 24.52 1.21
CA SER A 147 7.65 23.17 1.78
C SER A 147 6.32 22.48 1.54
N PHE A 148 6.37 21.22 1.13
CA PHE A 148 5.22 20.31 1.12
C PHE A 148 5.51 19.11 2.00
N GLU A 149 4.51 18.70 2.77
CA GLU A 149 4.61 17.54 3.65
C GLU A 149 3.43 16.60 3.42
N PHE A 150 3.73 15.32 3.24
CA PHE A 150 2.74 14.25 3.16
C PHE A 150 3.05 13.22 4.24
N GLN A 151 2.10 12.99 5.14
CA GLN A 151 2.27 12.06 6.25
C GLN A 151 1.10 11.08 6.33
N HIS A 152 1.41 9.82 6.61
CA HIS A 152 0.40 8.82 6.96
C HIS A 152 0.93 7.90 8.06
N ASN A 153 0.19 7.85 9.18
CA ASN A 153 0.56 7.16 10.39
C ASN A 153 -0.48 6.09 10.70
N VAL A 154 -0.03 4.83 10.71
CA VAL A 154 -0.88 3.69 11.05
C VAL A 154 -0.43 3.11 12.38
N CYS A 155 -1.36 3.06 13.32
CA CYS A 155 -1.23 2.38 14.60
C CYS A 155 -1.93 1.02 14.55
N GLY A 156 -1.22 -0.05 14.90
CA GLY A 156 -1.77 -1.40 14.92
C GLY A 156 -2.18 -1.92 13.55
N ARG A 157 -3.29 -2.66 13.50
CA ARG A 157 -3.74 -3.40 12.31
C ARG A 157 -5.15 -3.04 11.84
N SER A 158 -5.80 -2.08 12.50
CA SER A 158 -7.22 -1.78 12.27
C SER A 158 -7.50 -1.38 10.82
N ILE A 159 -6.64 -0.56 10.21
CA ILE A 159 -6.82 -0.13 8.81
C ILE A 159 -6.84 -1.31 7.83
N TYR A 160 -6.03 -2.35 8.10
CA TYR A 160 -5.95 -3.54 7.25
C TYR A 160 -7.14 -4.46 7.48
N ALA A 161 -7.60 -4.58 8.73
CA ALA A 161 -8.80 -5.34 9.08
C ALA A 161 -10.04 -4.74 8.40
N GLU A 162 -10.25 -3.42 8.55
CA GLU A 162 -11.39 -2.74 7.93
C GLU A 162 -11.37 -2.81 6.41
N GLY A 163 -10.21 -2.57 5.78
CA GLY A 163 -10.09 -2.72 4.34
C GLY A 163 -10.30 -4.17 3.85
N SER A 164 -9.96 -5.16 4.66
CA SER A 164 -10.27 -6.57 4.35
C SER A 164 -11.76 -6.87 4.45
N VAL A 165 -12.47 -6.28 5.41
CA VAL A 165 -13.94 -6.37 5.50
C VAL A 165 -14.59 -5.71 4.28
N ASP A 166 -14.15 -4.51 3.90
CA ASP A 166 -14.64 -3.84 2.69
C ASP A 166 -14.41 -4.67 1.43
N ALA A 167 -13.21 -5.24 1.29
CA ALA A 167 -12.88 -6.14 0.19
C ALA A 167 -13.80 -7.38 0.15
N ALA A 168 -14.13 -7.95 1.30
CA ALA A 168 -15.05 -9.10 1.36
C ALA A 168 -16.48 -8.72 0.97
N VAL A 169 -16.98 -7.57 1.46
CA VAL A 169 -18.31 -7.04 1.10
C VAL A 169 -18.38 -6.72 -0.39
N PHE A 170 -17.34 -6.08 -0.93
CA PHE A 170 -17.20 -5.81 -2.37
C PHE A 170 -17.25 -7.11 -3.17
N LEU A 171 -16.40 -8.09 -2.85
CA LEU A 171 -16.29 -9.34 -3.60
C LEU A 171 -17.60 -10.14 -3.53
N TYR A 172 -18.27 -10.15 -2.37
CA TYR A 172 -19.60 -10.75 -2.23
C TYR A 172 -20.62 -10.16 -3.21
N LYS A 173 -20.67 -8.82 -3.34
CA LYS A 173 -21.55 -8.15 -4.32
C LYS A 173 -21.23 -8.58 -5.75
N LYS A 174 -19.95 -8.67 -6.12
CA LYS A 174 -19.53 -9.09 -7.48
C LYS A 174 -19.90 -10.53 -7.80
N VAL A 175 -19.79 -11.42 -6.81
CA VAL A 175 -20.26 -12.81 -6.92
C VAL A 175 -21.78 -12.86 -7.12
N GLN A 176 -22.55 -12.13 -6.30
CA GLN A 176 -24.02 -12.10 -6.40
C GLN A 176 -24.51 -11.54 -7.75
N SER A 177 -23.83 -10.53 -8.28
CA SER A 177 -24.16 -9.94 -9.58
C SER A 177 -23.62 -10.74 -10.78
N MET A 178 -22.92 -11.85 -10.55
CA MET A 178 -22.23 -12.63 -11.58
C MET A 178 -21.37 -11.75 -12.52
N ASP A 179 -20.70 -10.73 -11.95
CA ASP A 179 -19.88 -9.79 -12.72
C ASP A 179 -18.87 -10.56 -13.57
N PRO A 180 -18.67 -10.26 -14.87
CA PRO A 180 -17.75 -10.98 -15.74
C PRO A 180 -16.27 -10.88 -15.32
N LYS A 181 -15.86 -9.81 -14.63
CA LYS A 181 -14.53 -9.71 -14.04
C LYS A 181 -14.41 -10.69 -12.87
N ARG A 182 -13.27 -11.37 -12.75
CA ARG A 182 -13.05 -12.41 -11.73
C ARG A 182 -12.00 -12.05 -10.71
N ILE A 183 -11.00 -11.27 -11.12
CA ILE A 183 -9.87 -10.88 -10.27
C ILE A 183 -9.95 -9.38 -10.05
N TYR A 184 -10.02 -8.99 -8.79
CA TYR A 184 -10.11 -7.60 -8.34
C TYR A 184 -8.93 -7.25 -7.43
N ASN A 185 -8.72 -5.95 -7.22
CA ASN A 185 -7.75 -5.42 -6.27
C ASN A 185 -8.38 -4.31 -5.40
N MET A 186 -7.58 -3.64 -4.58
CA MET A 186 -8.09 -2.59 -3.68
C MET A 186 -8.50 -1.30 -4.42
N ILE A 187 -8.00 -1.05 -5.64
CA ILE A 187 -8.46 0.08 -6.47
C ILE A 187 -9.90 -0.16 -6.94
N ASP A 188 -10.24 -1.40 -7.31
CA ASP A 188 -11.61 -1.76 -7.67
C ASP A 188 -12.58 -1.51 -6.51
N VAL A 189 -12.16 -1.83 -5.27
CA VAL A 189 -12.95 -1.54 -4.05
C VAL A 189 -13.15 -0.05 -3.87
N LEU A 190 -12.10 0.75 -4.04
CA LEU A 190 -12.17 2.20 -3.92
C LEU A 190 -13.11 2.82 -4.97
N GLN A 191 -13.12 2.28 -6.19
CA GLN A 191 -13.97 2.76 -7.29
C GLN A 191 -15.45 2.43 -7.10
N GLU A 192 -15.78 1.38 -6.34
CA GLU A 192 -17.17 1.07 -6.00
C GLU A 192 -17.81 2.15 -5.11
N GLY A 193 -16.99 2.91 -4.39
CA GLY A 193 -17.41 3.91 -3.41
C GLY A 193 -17.68 3.31 -2.03
N ASP A 194 -18.31 4.12 -1.17
CA ASP A 194 -18.59 3.70 0.20
C ASP A 194 -19.67 2.62 0.26
N MET A 195 -19.45 1.63 1.11
CA MET A 195 -20.32 0.47 1.26
C MET A 195 -20.77 0.25 2.71
N ARG A 196 -20.30 1.05 3.67
CA ARG A 196 -20.60 0.94 5.11
C ARG A 196 -20.52 2.29 5.83
#